data_AF-A0A1M5BBT2-F1
#
_entry.id   AF-A0A1M5BBT2-F1
#
_cell.length_a   1.000
_cell.length_b   1.000
_cell.length_c   1.000
_cell.angle_alpha   90.00
_cell.angle_beta   90.00
_cell.angle_gamma   90.00
#
_symmetry.space_group_name_H-M   'P 1'
#
loop_
_entity.id
_entity.type
_entity.pdbx_description
1 polymer ?
#
loop_
_entity_poly.entity_id
_entity_poly.type
_entity_poly.pdbx_seq_one_letter_code
_entity_poly.pdbx_strand_id
1 'polypeptide(L)'
;MSDTQFVDPVVTQQKFTEELERFRQLKEEYRSKGVLLLEEAYPNLYFAFTAPSLNPVPIVFAVCINFINYDVEPLSVRFVHPVTLQHVLFTQMQTRFFRNINGPAPQALLQAQSDQVPFFCIPGVREYHKHTFHNGDSWFLYRKNGGEGSLCFLLDNLQLYGTSAINSYLFQFNFQMPNINLGINQYPT
;
A
#
# COMPACT_ATOMS: atom_id res chain seq x y z
N MET A 1 -10.03 13.96 6.93
CA MET A 1 -9.83 15.41 6.76
C MET A 1 -9.55 15.66 5.29
N SER A 2 -10.25 16.59 4.65
CA SER A 2 -9.91 16.99 3.27
C SER A 2 -8.60 17.77 3.30
N ASP A 3 -7.61 17.34 2.53
CA ASP A 3 -6.36 18.08 2.37
C ASP A 3 -6.66 19.45 1.76
N THR A 4 -6.17 20.53 2.38
CA THR A 4 -6.42 21.90 1.91
C THR A 4 -5.49 22.21 0.73
N GLN A 5 -6.05 22.51 -0.44
CA GLN A 5 -5.30 22.93 -1.61
C GLN A 5 -4.84 24.38 -1.45
N PHE A 6 -3.52 24.61 -1.47
CA PHE A 6 -2.90 25.95 -1.43
C PHE A 6 -1.96 26.20 -2.61
N VAL A 7 -1.51 25.16 -3.30
CA VAL A 7 -0.87 25.30 -4.62
C VAL A 7 -1.95 25.63 -5.64
N ASP A 8 -1.61 26.36 -6.70
CA ASP A 8 -2.52 26.59 -7.81
C ASP A 8 -3.04 25.25 -8.37
N PRO A 9 -4.37 25.02 -8.42
CA PRO A 9 -4.95 23.79 -8.96
C PRO A 9 -4.47 23.45 -10.38
N VAL A 10 -4.21 24.46 -11.23
CA VAL A 10 -3.69 24.27 -12.59
C VAL A 10 -2.30 23.65 -12.56
N VAL A 11 -1.43 24.12 -11.66
CA VAL A 11 -0.09 23.55 -11.47
C VAL A 11 -0.18 22.11 -10.97
N THR A 12 -1.06 21.84 -10.01
CA THR A 12 -1.29 20.47 -9.51
C THR A 12 -1.82 19.56 -10.62
N GLN A 13 -2.75 20.04 -11.46
CA GLN A 13 -3.30 19.27 -12.58
C GLN A 13 -2.26 18.98 -13.65
N GLN A 14 -1.41 19.95 -13.98
CA GLN A 14 -0.33 19.76 -14.94
C GLN A 14 0.63 18.66 -14.45
N LYS A 15 1.07 18.74 -13.18
CA LYS A 15 1.98 17.73 -12.60
C LYS A 15 1.34 16.36 -12.46
N PHE A 16 0.06 16.29 -12.09
CA PHE A 16 -0.71 15.05 -12.10
C PHE A 16 -0.69 14.40 -13.49
N THR A 17 -0.93 15.20 -14.53
CA THR A 17 -0.97 14.72 -15.92
C THR A 17 0.41 14.24 -16.36
N GLU A 18 1.47 15.00 -16.08
CA GLU A 18 2.85 14.61 -16.41
C GLU A 18 3.26 13.27 -15.77
N GLU A 19 2.98 13.09 -14.47
CA GLU A 19 3.27 11.83 -13.76
C GLU A 19 2.43 10.66 -14.26
N LEU A 20 1.14 10.89 -14.57
CA LEU A 20 0.26 9.87 -15.13
C LEU A 20 0.73 9.42 -16.52
N GLU A 21 1.13 10.35 -17.38
CA GLU A 21 1.68 10.01 -18.70
C GLU A 21 3.00 9.23 -18.59
N ARG A 22 3.87 9.60 -17.65
CA ARG A 22 5.08 8.83 -17.35
C ARG A 22 4.76 7.41 -16.89
N PHE A 23 3.78 7.24 -16.01
CA PHE A 23 3.30 5.91 -15.62
C PHE A 23 2.75 5.13 -16.82
N ARG A 24 1.96 5.76 -17.69
CA ARG A 24 1.37 5.11 -18.88
C ARG A 24 2.42 4.54 -19.82
N GLN A 25 3.57 5.21 -19.97
CA GLN A 25 4.70 4.70 -20.74
C GLN A 25 5.31 3.40 -20.18
N LEU A 26 5.18 3.18 -18.87
CA LEU A 26 5.71 2.01 -18.14
C LEU A 26 4.60 1.03 -17.71
N LYS A 27 3.36 1.24 -18.16
CA LYS A 27 2.17 0.52 -17.66
C LYS A 27 2.30 -1.00 -17.74
N GLU A 28 2.80 -1.51 -18.87
CA GLU A 28 2.93 -2.97 -19.06
C GLU A 28 4.05 -3.56 -18.20
N GLU A 29 5.14 -2.81 -17.96
CA GLU A 29 6.17 -3.21 -17.01
C GLU A 29 5.58 -3.32 -15.60
N TYR A 30 4.85 -2.29 -15.15
CA TYR A 30 4.18 -2.29 -13.86
C TYR A 30 3.15 -3.42 -13.73
N ARG A 31 2.36 -3.66 -14.78
CA ARG A 31 1.39 -4.77 -14.84
C ARG A 31 2.08 -6.11 -14.65
N SER A 32 3.21 -6.34 -15.31
CA SER A 32 3.99 -7.59 -15.17
C SER A 32 4.54 -7.79 -13.75
N LYS A 33 4.81 -6.70 -13.02
CA LYS A 33 5.22 -6.69 -11.60
C LYS A 33 4.04 -6.76 -10.62
N GLY A 34 2.81 -6.84 -11.11
CA GLY A 34 1.60 -6.93 -10.29
C GLY A 34 1.03 -5.59 -9.83
N VAL A 35 1.43 -4.48 -10.45
CA VAL A 35 0.88 -3.15 -10.14
C VAL A 35 -0.20 -2.79 -11.16
N LEU A 36 -1.43 -2.59 -10.69
CA LEU A 36 -2.61 -2.37 -11.52
C LEU A 36 -3.25 -1.02 -11.20
N LEU A 37 -3.41 -0.15 -12.18
CA LEU A 37 -4.23 1.06 -12.05
C LEU A 37 -5.71 0.65 -12.02
N LEU A 38 -6.40 0.99 -10.93
CA LEU A 38 -7.82 0.70 -10.71
C LEU A 38 -8.71 1.84 -11.21
N GLU A 39 -8.36 3.07 -10.86
CA GLU A 39 -9.17 4.25 -11.16
C GLU A 39 -8.30 5.51 -11.28
N GLU A 40 -8.64 6.36 -12.25
CA GLU A 40 -8.09 7.70 -12.43
C GLU A 40 -9.17 8.73 -12.07
N ALA A 41 -9.01 9.42 -10.93
CA ALA A 41 -9.99 10.38 -10.45
C ALA A 41 -9.29 11.59 -9.84
N TYR A 42 -8.91 12.56 -10.67
CA TYR A 42 -8.16 13.76 -10.24
C TYR A 42 -8.73 14.37 -8.94
N PRO A 43 -7.89 14.64 -7.92
CA PRO A 43 -6.42 14.55 -7.90
C PRO A 43 -5.87 13.21 -7.38
N ASN A 44 -6.65 12.13 -7.45
CA ASN A 44 -6.32 10.81 -6.94
C ASN A 44 -6.05 9.80 -8.07
N LEU A 45 -5.10 8.90 -7.82
CA LEU A 45 -4.91 7.67 -8.59
C LEU A 45 -5.00 6.48 -7.64
N TYR A 46 -5.71 5.44 -8.07
CA TYR A 46 -5.92 4.24 -7.27
C TYR A 46 -5.17 3.06 -7.88
N PHE A 47 -4.35 2.39 -7.08
CA PHE A 47 -3.56 1.25 -7.54
C PHE A 47 -3.80 0.02 -6.66
N ALA A 48 -3.95 -1.14 -7.29
CA ALA A 48 -3.87 -2.44 -6.64
C ALA A 48 -2.48 -3.04 -6.83
N PHE A 49 -2.02 -3.76 -5.81
CA PHE A 49 -0.77 -4.50 -5.81
C PHE A 49 -1.07 -5.98 -5.63
N THR A 50 -0.61 -6.79 -6.57
CA THR A 50 -0.82 -8.24 -6.61
C THR A 50 0.47 -8.99 -6.35
N ALA A 51 0.36 -10.29 -6.07
CA ALA A 51 1.50 -11.21 -6.03
C ALA A 51 1.46 -12.09 -7.30
N PRO A 52 2.01 -11.62 -8.45
CA PRO A 52 1.90 -12.30 -9.74
C PRO A 52 2.66 -13.64 -9.79
N SER A 53 3.56 -13.89 -8.82
CA SER A 53 4.24 -15.17 -8.62
C SER A 53 3.33 -16.31 -8.14
N LEU A 54 2.12 -15.98 -7.66
CA LEU A 54 1.15 -16.93 -7.11
C LEU A 54 0.05 -17.29 -8.11
N ASN A 55 -0.51 -18.50 -7.97
CA ASN A 55 -1.68 -18.94 -8.73
C ASN A 55 -2.74 -19.58 -7.79
N PRO A 56 -3.98 -19.05 -7.71
CA PRO A 56 -4.47 -17.83 -8.37
C PRO A 56 -3.69 -16.59 -7.91
N VAL A 57 -3.66 -15.52 -8.73
CA VAL A 57 -2.97 -14.27 -8.39
C VAL A 57 -3.83 -13.46 -7.41
N PRO A 58 -3.39 -13.22 -6.16
CA PRO A 58 -4.17 -12.45 -5.19
C PRO A 58 -3.88 -10.95 -5.33
N ILE A 59 -4.89 -10.12 -5.01
CA ILE A 59 -4.67 -8.71 -4.67
C ILE A 59 -4.25 -8.67 -3.19
N VAL A 60 -3.07 -8.12 -2.91
CA VAL A 60 -2.49 -8.07 -1.57
C VAL A 60 -2.94 -6.81 -0.82
N PHE A 61 -2.91 -5.66 -1.51
CA PHE A 61 -3.41 -4.39 -0.98
C PHE A 61 -3.71 -3.42 -2.13
N ALA A 62 -4.35 -2.30 -1.80
CA ALA A 62 -4.51 -1.17 -2.71
C ALA A 62 -4.22 0.16 -2.01
N VAL A 63 -3.88 1.18 -2.79
CA VAL A 63 -3.57 2.53 -2.30
C VAL A 63 -4.27 3.59 -3.16
N CYS A 64 -4.56 4.71 -2.52
CA CYS A 64 -4.88 5.99 -3.14
C CYS A 64 -3.65 6.88 -3.07
N ILE A 65 -3.15 7.34 -4.22
CA ILE A 65 -2.08 8.32 -4.33
C ILE A 65 -2.71 9.68 -4.67
N ASN A 66 -2.54 10.66 -3.78
CA ASN A 66 -3.18 11.98 -3.90
C ASN A 66 -2.17 13.09 -4.20
N PHE A 67 -2.50 13.90 -5.22
CA PHE A 67 -1.64 14.94 -5.77
C PHE A 67 -1.90 16.35 -5.21
N ILE A 68 -2.78 16.52 -4.22
CA ILE A 68 -3.03 17.86 -3.63
C ILE A 68 -1.71 18.45 -3.13
N ASN A 69 -1.46 19.71 -3.51
CA ASN A 69 -0.22 20.46 -3.24
C ASN A 69 1.07 19.81 -3.79
N TYR A 70 0.95 18.88 -4.74
CA TYR A 70 2.10 18.12 -5.21
C TYR A 70 3.22 19.03 -5.72
N ASP A 71 4.36 18.71 -5.11
CA ASP A 71 5.72 19.15 -5.23
C ASP A 71 6.05 20.43 -4.44
N VAL A 72 5.06 21.01 -3.75
CA VAL A 72 5.34 21.74 -2.50
C VAL A 72 5.29 20.79 -1.31
N GLU A 73 4.31 19.89 -1.31
CA GLU A 73 4.27 18.71 -0.44
C GLU A 73 4.54 17.43 -1.27
N PRO A 74 5.03 16.35 -0.64
CA PRO A 74 5.11 15.05 -1.30
C PRO A 74 3.72 14.52 -1.65
N LEU A 75 3.66 13.50 -2.50
CA LEU A 75 2.44 12.75 -2.75
C LEU A 75 1.98 12.04 -1.46
N SER A 76 0.67 12.04 -1.22
CA SER A 76 0.07 11.28 -0.11
C SER A 76 -0.21 9.85 -0.57
N VAL A 77 0.05 8.89 0.31
CA VAL A 77 -0.24 7.47 0.08
C VAL A 77 -1.14 6.97 1.20
N ARG A 78 -2.38 6.61 0.85
CA ARG A 78 -3.36 6.07 1.79
C ARG A 78 -3.80 4.68 1.38
N PHE A 79 -3.85 3.74 2.32
CA PHE A 79 -4.32 2.38 2.04
C PHE A 79 -5.83 2.34 1.90
N VAL A 80 -6.30 1.64 0.88
CA VAL A 80 -7.73 1.54 0.54
C VAL A 80 -8.13 0.11 0.22
N HIS A 81 -9.42 -0.16 0.34
CA HIS A 81 -10.01 -1.42 -0.06
C HIS A 81 -10.06 -1.48 -1.60
N PRO A 82 -9.57 -2.54 -2.24
CA PRO A 82 -9.38 -2.58 -3.70
C PRO A 82 -10.68 -2.53 -4.51
N VAL A 83 -11.83 -2.82 -3.89
CA VAL A 83 -13.14 -2.83 -4.57
C VAL A 83 -13.97 -1.58 -4.25
N THR A 84 -13.90 -1.09 -3.01
CA THR A 84 -14.77 0.00 -2.54
C THR A 84 -14.05 1.34 -2.48
N LEU A 85 -12.72 1.31 -2.62
CA LEU A 85 -11.79 2.44 -2.55
C LEU A 85 -11.87 3.26 -1.24
N GLN A 86 -12.55 2.71 -0.22
CA GLN A 86 -12.62 3.27 1.12
C GLN A 86 -11.32 3.01 1.87
N HIS A 87 -10.95 3.93 2.76
CA HIS A 87 -9.73 3.79 3.56
C HIS A 87 -9.77 2.52 4.43
N VAL A 88 -8.62 1.87 4.56
CA VAL A 88 -8.42 0.67 5.37
C VAL A 88 -7.68 1.06 6.64
N LEU A 89 -8.18 0.59 7.79
CA LEU A 89 -7.56 0.82 9.09
C LEU A 89 -6.35 -0.10 9.28
N PHE A 90 -5.42 0.29 10.16
CA PHE A 90 -4.21 -0.50 10.40
C PHE A 90 -4.47 -1.93 10.89
N THR A 91 -5.58 -2.14 11.62
CA THR A 91 -6.04 -3.46 12.09
C THR A 91 -6.55 -4.36 10.97
N GLN A 92 -6.94 -3.79 9.83
CA GLN A 92 -7.43 -4.52 8.67
C GLN A 92 -6.30 -4.91 7.70
N MET A 93 -5.09 -4.39 7.90
CA MET A 93 -3.93 -4.73 7.07
C MET A 93 -3.38 -6.11 7.41
N GLN A 94 -3.21 -6.95 6.39
CA GLN A 94 -2.68 -8.33 6.53
C GLN A 94 -1.15 -8.39 6.57
N THR A 95 -0.47 -7.29 6.28
CA THR A 95 0.99 -7.19 6.23
C THR A 95 1.45 -5.89 6.89
N ARG A 96 2.74 -5.83 7.25
CA ARG A 96 3.40 -4.68 7.89
C ARG A 96 4.50 -4.04 7.04
N PHE A 97 4.81 -4.65 5.89
CA PHE A 97 5.90 -4.29 4.97
C PHE A 97 7.25 -4.22 5.68
N PHE A 98 8.10 -5.22 5.51
CA PHE A 98 9.38 -5.25 6.23
C PHE A 98 10.54 -4.84 5.35
N ARG A 99 11.41 -3.98 5.90
CA ARG A 99 12.72 -3.65 5.34
C ARG A 99 13.80 -4.25 6.22
N ASN A 100 14.71 -5.01 5.60
CA ASN A 100 15.92 -5.46 6.29
C ASN A 100 16.85 -4.27 6.46
N ILE A 101 17.18 -3.98 7.71
CA ILE A 101 18.19 -2.99 8.10
C ILE A 101 19.32 -3.74 8.80
N ASN A 102 20.54 -3.18 8.82
CA ASN A 102 21.71 -3.75 9.51
C ASN A 102 21.59 -3.65 11.04
N GLY A 103 20.43 -4.03 11.59
CA GLY A 103 20.08 -3.99 13.00
C GLY A 103 19.50 -5.33 13.48
N PRO A 104 19.12 -5.41 14.76
CA PRO A 104 18.71 -6.67 15.38
C PRO A 104 17.36 -7.22 14.90
N ALA A 105 16.53 -6.39 14.23
CA ALA A 105 15.23 -6.80 13.70
C ALA A 105 14.88 -6.02 12.41
N PRO A 106 14.09 -6.62 11.51
CA PRO A 106 13.52 -5.92 10.36
C PRO A 106 12.65 -4.73 10.78
N GLN A 107 12.74 -3.63 10.03
CA GLN A 107 11.93 -2.44 10.24
C GLN A 107 10.56 -2.60 9.56
N ALA A 108 9.46 -2.42 10.30
CA ALA A 108 8.14 -2.29 9.71
C ALA A 108 7.98 -0.91 9.06
N LEU A 109 7.53 -0.89 7.79
CA LEU A 109 7.31 0.31 7.01
C LEU A 109 5.85 0.78 7.04
N LEU A 110 4.90 -0.03 7.53
CA LEU A 110 3.55 0.45 7.81
C LEU A 110 3.43 0.91 9.26
N GLN A 111 3.11 2.18 9.44
CA GLN A 111 2.96 2.81 10.75
C GLN A 111 1.58 3.46 10.87
N ALA A 112 0.99 3.36 12.06
CA ALA A 112 -0.25 4.02 12.44
C ALA A 112 -0.45 3.91 13.95
N GLN A 113 -1.31 4.75 14.53
CA GLN A 113 -2.00 4.40 15.78
C GLN A 113 -3.12 3.39 15.46
N SER A 114 -3.55 2.56 16.43
CA SER A 114 -4.39 1.37 16.17
C SER A 114 -5.70 1.63 15.43
N ASP A 115 -6.28 2.82 15.59
CA ASP A 115 -7.54 3.26 15.00
C ASP A 115 -7.36 4.16 13.76
N GLN A 116 -6.13 4.32 13.28
CA GLN A 116 -5.80 5.19 12.16
C GLN A 116 -5.56 4.41 10.87
N VAL A 117 -5.71 5.13 9.76
CA VAL A 117 -5.25 4.66 8.44
C VAL A 117 -3.72 4.59 8.50
N PRO A 118 -3.12 3.46 8.13
CA PRO A 118 -1.67 3.37 8.12
C PRO A 118 -1.09 4.21 7.01
N PHE A 119 0.14 4.67 7.25
CA PHE A 119 0.95 5.31 6.23
C PHE A 119 2.19 4.50 5.93
N PHE A 120 2.73 4.71 4.73
CA PHE A 120 3.96 4.10 4.29
C PHE A 120 5.15 4.97 4.71
N CYS A 121 5.93 4.45 5.66
CA CYS A 121 6.99 5.17 6.35
C CYS A 121 8.31 5.19 5.55
N ILE A 122 8.30 5.91 4.42
CA ILE A 122 9.50 6.19 3.62
C ILE A 122 9.56 7.69 3.25
N PRO A 123 10.77 8.27 3.05
CA PRO A 123 10.90 9.59 2.46
C PRO A 123 10.18 9.69 1.11
N GLY A 124 9.57 10.84 0.84
CA GLY A 124 8.75 11.08 -0.35
C GLY A 124 7.26 10.77 -0.20
N VAL A 125 6.83 10.22 0.95
CA VAL A 125 5.42 10.10 1.31
C VAL A 125 5.01 11.27 2.21
N ARG A 126 3.89 11.93 1.91
CA ARG A 126 3.41 13.10 2.69
C ARG A 126 3.26 12.80 4.17
N GLU A 127 2.66 11.67 4.49
CA GLU A 127 2.39 11.23 5.85
C GLU A 127 3.68 11.00 6.65
N TYR A 128 4.74 10.52 5.99
CA TYR A 128 6.06 10.37 6.60
C TYR A 128 6.60 11.72 7.08
N HIS A 129 6.61 12.74 6.21
CA HIS A 129 7.13 14.06 6.56
C HIS A 129 6.24 14.85 7.54
N LYS A 130 4.97 14.45 7.73
CA LYS A 130 4.07 15.04 8.74
C LYS A 130 4.13 14.32 10.09
N HIS A 131 4.80 13.17 10.19
CA HIS A 131 4.87 12.39 11.41
C HIS A 131 5.85 12.97 12.43
N THR A 132 5.49 12.97 13.72
CA THR A 132 6.29 13.59 14.80
C THR A 132 7.70 13.01 14.95
N PHE A 133 7.87 11.71 14.65
CA PHE A 133 9.19 11.04 14.67
C PHE A 133 10.10 11.41 13.49
N HIS A 134 9.59 12.15 12.51
CA HIS A 134 10.35 12.66 11.36
C HIS A 134 10.46 14.18 11.38
N ASN A 135 10.26 14.79 12.56
CA ASN A 135 10.45 16.22 12.74
C ASN A 135 11.92 16.61 12.44
N GLY A 136 12.11 17.59 11.56
CA GLY A 136 13.41 18.00 11.05
C GLY A 136 13.81 17.35 9.72
N ASP A 137 13.07 16.35 9.24
CA ASP A 137 13.35 15.70 7.96
C ASP A 137 12.54 16.33 6.81
N SER A 138 13.09 17.41 6.25
CA SER A 138 12.38 18.26 5.29
C SER A 138 12.23 17.59 3.92
N TRP A 139 11.01 17.56 3.39
CA TRP A 139 10.70 17.14 2.02
C TRP A 139 11.61 17.80 0.97
N PHE A 140 11.98 19.08 1.16
CA PHE A 140 12.83 19.81 0.22
C PHE A 140 14.25 19.21 0.07
N LEU A 141 14.70 18.36 1.00
CA LEU A 141 15.96 17.63 0.88
C LEU A 141 15.88 16.52 -0.19
N TYR A 142 14.69 15.94 -0.38
CA TYR A 142 14.45 14.77 -1.24
C TYR A 142 13.87 15.14 -2.62
N ARG A 143 13.25 16.32 -2.71
CA ARG A 143 12.57 16.82 -3.92
C ARG A 143 13.41 16.84 -5.22
N LYS A 144 14.75 16.77 -5.16
CA LYS A 144 15.62 16.94 -6.34
C LYS A 144 15.73 15.68 -7.20
N ASN A 145 15.47 15.81 -8.52
CA ASN A 145 15.93 15.06 -9.73
C ASN A 145 16.34 13.56 -9.68
N GLY A 146 16.15 12.83 -8.58
CA GLY A 146 16.39 11.40 -8.42
C GLY A 146 15.11 10.56 -8.38
N GLY A 147 13.95 11.21 -8.54
CA GLY A 147 12.64 10.55 -8.58
C GLY A 147 12.01 10.29 -7.22
N GLU A 148 12.68 10.55 -6.10
CA GLU A 148 12.10 10.37 -4.75
C GLU A 148 10.81 11.19 -4.61
N GLY A 149 9.74 10.53 -4.16
CA GLY A 149 8.39 11.11 -4.05
C GLY A 149 7.60 11.28 -5.37
N SER A 150 8.16 10.89 -6.52
CA SER A 150 7.40 10.76 -7.77
C SER A 150 6.44 9.56 -7.73
N LEU A 151 5.47 9.53 -8.65
CA LEU A 151 4.51 8.43 -8.74
C LEU A 151 5.24 7.09 -8.93
N CYS A 152 6.12 6.99 -9.92
CA CYS A 152 6.85 5.76 -10.21
C CYS A 152 7.72 5.30 -9.03
N PHE A 153 8.40 6.23 -8.35
CA PHE A 153 9.18 5.90 -7.15
C PHE A 153 8.32 5.29 -6.04
N LEU A 154 7.13 5.85 -5.81
CA LEU A 154 6.21 5.31 -4.81
C LEU A 154 5.69 3.93 -5.23
N LEU A 155 5.34 3.73 -6.50
CA LEU A 155 4.91 2.43 -7.01
C LEU A 155 6.01 1.37 -6.89
N ASP A 156 7.26 1.72 -7.22
CA ASP A 156 8.40 0.81 -7.12
C ASP A 156 8.65 0.38 -5.67
N ASN A 157 8.62 1.33 -4.73
CA ASN A 157 8.81 1.02 -3.31
C ASN A 157 7.63 0.21 -2.72
N LEU A 158 6.39 0.56 -3.08
CA LEU A 158 5.21 -0.19 -2.64
C LEU A 158 5.24 -1.63 -3.18
N GLN A 159 5.63 -1.82 -4.44
CA GLN A 159 5.79 -3.15 -5.02
C GLN A 159 6.91 -3.93 -4.33
N LEU A 160 8.08 -3.30 -4.17
CA LEU A 160 9.26 -3.90 -3.56
C LEU A 160 8.97 -4.39 -2.13
N TYR A 161 8.45 -3.54 -1.26
CA TYR A 161 8.24 -3.90 0.15
C TYR A 161 6.88 -4.56 0.42
N GLY A 162 5.90 -4.36 -0.47
CA GLY A 162 4.54 -4.82 -0.26
C GLY A 162 4.24 -6.19 -0.86
N THR A 163 4.80 -6.53 -2.04
CA THR A 163 4.45 -7.78 -2.73
C THR A 163 5.63 -8.61 -3.22
N SER A 164 6.82 -8.04 -3.42
CA SER A 164 7.95 -8.78 -4.02
C SER A 164 8.39 -10.03 -3.24
N ALA A 165 8.22 -10.02 -1.92
CA ALA A 165 8.59 -11.12 -1.04
C ALA A 165 7.52 -12.23 -0.94
N ILE A 166 6.32 -12.03 -1.50
CA ILE A 166 5.21 -12.97 -1.42
C ILE A 166 5.34 -13.99 -2.56
N ASN A 167 5.62 -15.24 -2.23
CA ASN A 167 5.90 -16.30 -3.21
C ASN A 167 5.20 -17.63 -2.92
N SER A 168 4.46 -17.76 -1.81
CA SER A 168 3.71 -18.96 -1.48
C SER A 168 2.41 -18.66 -0.74
N TYR A 169 1.45 -19.59 -0.82
CA TYR A 169 0.28 -19.64 0.05
C TYR A 169 0.52 -20.56 1.23
N LEU A 170 0.09 -20.15 2.42
CA LEU A 170 0.03 -21.02 3.61
C LEU A 170 -1.44 -21.34 3.91
N PHE A 171 -1.86 -22.57 3.64
CA PHE A 171 -3.20 -23.07 3.97
C PHE A 171 -3.12 -23.94 5.23
N GLN A 172 -3.83 -23.56 6.30
CA GLN A 172 -4.01 -24.39 7.49
C GLN A 172 -5.45 -24.89 7.54
N PHE A 173 -5.63 -26.21 7.41
CA PHE A 173 -6.93 -26.86 7.57
C PHE A 173 -7.04 -27.45 8.97
N ASN A 174 -8.00 -26.96 9.77
CA ASN A 174 -8.34 -27.56 11.05
C ASN A 174 -9.64 -28.35 10.88
N PHE A 175 -9.53 -29.69 10.83
CA PHE A 175 -10.68 -30.58 10.86
C PHE A 175 -10.91 -31.08 12.29
N GLN A 176 -12.02 -30.67 12.88
CA GLN A 176 -12.51 -31.24 14.14
C GLN A 176 -13.65 -32.21 13.81
N MET A 177 -13.38 -33.50 13.88
CA MET A 177 -14.42 -34.52 13.78
C MET A 177 -15.21 -34.53 15.10
N PRO A 178 -16.53 -34.28 15.09
CA PRO A 178 -17.33 -34.56 16.27
C PRO A 178 -17.30 -36.06 16.56
N ASN A 179 -17.01 -36.44 17.80
CA ASN A 179 -17.16 -37.82 18.24
C ASN A 179 -18.64 -38.20 18.18
N ILE A 180 -19.03 -38.96 17.15
CA ILE A 180 -20.35 -39.57 17.08
C ILE A 180 -20.32 -40.82 17.96
N ASN A 181 -20.84 -40.70 19.18
CA ASN A 181 -21.04 -41.87 20.04
C ASN A 181 -22.24 -42.66 19.50
N LEU A 182 -21.97 -43.67 18.67
CA LEU A 182 -22.98 -44.61 18.22
C LEU A 182 -23.36 -45.49 19.41
N GLY A 183 -24.39 -45.08 20.14
CA GLY A 183 -24.98 -45.82 21.26
C GLY A 183 -25.53 -47.16 20.78
N ILE A 184 -24.67 -48.17 20.67
CA ILE A 184 -25.06 -49.56 20.53
C ILE A 184 -25.54 -50.00 21.91
N ASN A 185 -26.85 -49.86 22.17
CA ASN A 185 -27.50 -50.42 23.34
C ASN A 185 -27.29 -51.93 23.33
N GLN A 186 -26.45 -52.42 24.24
CA GLN A 186 -26.32 -53.84 24.53
C GLN A 186 -27.63 -54.27 25.21
N TYR A 187 -28.41 -55.12 24.54
CA TYR A 187 -29.58 -55.76 25.13
C TYR A 187 -29.14 -56.71 26.24
N PRO A 188 -29.70 -56.63 27.46
CA PRO A 188 -29.41 -57.60 28.51
C PRO A 188 -30.18 -58.91 28.25
N THR A 189 -29.46 -60.00 28.48
CA THR A 189 -29.90 -61.42 28.45
C THR A 189 -30.94 -61.75 29.51
#